data_AF-A0A1M4PLL4-F1
#
_entry.id   AF-A0A1M4PLL4-F1
#
_cell.length_a   1.000
_cell.length_b   1.000
_cell.length_c   1.000
_cell.angle_alpha   90.00
_cell.angle_beta   90.00
_cell.angle_gamma   90.00
#
_symmetry.space_group_name_H-M   'P 1'
#
loop_
_entity.id
_entity.type
_entity.pdbx_description
1 polymer ?
#
loop_
_entity_poly.entity_id
_entity_poly.type
_entity_poly.pdbx_seq_one_letter_code
_entity_poly.pdbx_strand_id
1 'polypeptide(L)' 'MIAGIIMASGFSKRMGEDKLLMEIDGVKMVERVIRSCKDSSLDEIILVYRRKEVRKNRKKIFY' A
#
# COMPACT_ATOMS: atom_id res chain seq x y z
N MET A 1 -13.57 16.69 4.27
CA MET A 1 -13.06 15.39 4.71
C MET A 1 -13.08 14.43 3.53
N ILE A 2 -11.91 14.05 3.03
CA ILE A 2 -11.71 13.11 1.93
C ILE A 2 -10.83 11.98 2.42
N ALA A 3 -11.37 10.76 2.40
CA ALA A 3 -10.64 9.55 2.78
C ALA A 3 -10.18 8.77 1.54
N GLY A 4 -8.96 8.23 1.58
CA GLY A 4 -8.43 7.34 0.57
C GLY A 4 -8.34 5.91 1.08
N ILE A 5 -8.83 4.95 0.29
CA ILE A 5 -8.76 3.53 0.61
C ILE A 5 -7.75 2.85 -0.31
N ILE A 6 -6.69 2.29 0.26
CA ILE A 6 -5.70 1.50 -0.46
C ILE A 6 -6.04 0.02 -0.29
N MET A 7 -6.50 -0.60 -1.37
CA MET A 7 -6.81 -2.04 -1.43
C MET A 7 -5.55 -2.85 -1.75
N ALA A 8 -4.77 -3.19 -0.73
CA ALA A 8 -3.55 -4.00 -0.81
C ALA A 8 -3.79 -5.45 -0.35
N SER A 9 -4.89 -6.05 -0.79
CA SER A 9 -5.33 -7.40 -0.39
C SER A 9 -5.46 -8.39 -1.57
N GLY A 10 -5.11 -7.95 -2.79
CA GLY A 10 -5.20 -8.76 -4.00
C GLY A 10 -4.25 -9.95 -4.03
N PHE A 11 -4.63 -11.00 -4.78
CA PHE A 11 -3.84 -12.23 -4.93
C PHE A 11 -2.79 -12.18 -6.05
N SER A 12 -2.75 -11.09 -6.83
CA SER A 12 -1.80 -10.90 -7.94
C SER A 12 -1.70 -12.07 -8.94
N LYS A 13 -2.80 -12.84 -9.12
CA LYS A 13 -2.82 -14.12 -9.87
C LYS A 13 -2.31 -14.04 -11.31
N ARG A 14 -2.58 -12.93 -12.01
CA ARG A 14 -2.16 -12.74 -13.41
C ARG A 14 -0.70 -12.31 -13.54
N MET A 15 -0.12 -11.75 -12.48
CA MET A 15 1.20 -11.13 -12.52
C MET A 15 2.33 -12.12 -12.17
N GLY A 16 2.00 -13.36 -11.82
CA GLY A 16 2.95 -14.44 -11.49
C GLY A 16 3.58 -14.31 -10.10
N GLU A 17 3.76 -13.09 -9.60
CA GLU A 17 4.30 -12.79 -8.28
C GLU A 17 3.44 -11.75 -7.54
N ASP A 18 3.71 -11.54 -6.24
CA ASP A 18 2.94 -10.58 -5.45
C ASP A 18 3.30 -9.14 -5.84
N LYS A 19 2.52 -8.59 -6.78
CA LYS A 19 2.63 -7.21 -7.30
C LYS A 19 2.80 -6.15 -6.21
N LEU A 20 2.20 -6.34 -5.03
CA LEU A 20 2.31 -5.36 -3.93
C LEU A 20 3.74 -5.23 -3.40
N LEU A 21 4.48 -6.35 -3.40
CA LEU A 21 5.85 -6.45 -2.89
C LEU A 21 6.91 -6.37 -3.99
N MET A 22 6.51 -6.46 -5.25
CA MET A 22 7.37 -6.21 -6.40
C MET A 22 7.99 -4.82 -6.32
N GLU A 23 9.28 -4.74 -6.62
CA GLU A 23 10.04 -3.48 -6.63
C GLU A 23 10.13 -2.92 -8.04
N ILE A 24 9.91 -1.62 -8.14
CA ILE A 24 10.23 -0.83 -9.33
C ILE A 24 11.25 0.20 -8.85
N ASP A 25 12.40 0.29 -9.51
CA ASP A 25 13.54 1.14 -9.13
C ASP A 25 13.90 1.03 -7.63
N GLY A 26 13.89 -0.19 -7.08
CA GLY A 26 14.21 -0.46 -5.66
C GLY A 26 13.14 0.00 -4.66
N VAL A 27 11.95 0.40 -5.12
CA VAL A 27 10.82 0.79 -4.25
C VAL A 27 9.65 -0.15 -4.49
N LYS A 28 9.14 -0.77 -3.42
CA LYS A 28 7.97 -1.64 -3.49
C LYS A 28 6.76 -0.88 -4.03
N MET A 29 5.98 -1.51 -4.89
CA MET A 29 4.83 -0.86 -5.51
C MET A 29 3.82 -0.34 -4.47
N VAL A 30 3.55 -1.12 -3.42
CA VAL A 30 2.65 -0.67 -2.34
C VAL A 30 3.18 0.56 -1.61
N GLU A 31 4.50 0.71 -1.50
CA GLU A 31 5.12 1.87 -0.87
C GLU A 31 4.98 3.12 -1.73
N ARG A 32 5.13 2.99 -3.05
CA ARG A 32 4.88 4.10 -3.99
C ARG A 32 3.48 4.67 -3.83
N VAL A 33 2.47 3.79 -3.78
CA VAL A 33 1.06 4.21 -3.60
C VAL A 33 0.85 4.88 -2.24
N ILE A 34 1.38 4.31 -1.16
CA ILE A 34 1.25 4.89 0.19
C ILE A 34 1.90 6.29 0.24
N ARG A 35 3.07 6.48 -0.36
CA ARG A 35 3.74 7.80 -0.44
C ARG A 35 2.86 8.79 -1.20
N SER A 36 2.38 8.43 -2.39
CA SER A 36 1.49 9.31 -3.16
C SER A 36 0.21 9.71 -2.41
N CYS A 37 -0.39 8.79 -1.63
CA CYS A 37 -1.53 9.13 -0.79
C CYS A 37 -1.15 10.09 0.36
N LYS A 38 0.01 9.89 0.99
CA LYS A 38 0.50 10.78 2.06
C LYS A 38 0.86 12.18 1.56
N ASP A 39 1.35 12.27 0.33
CA ASP A 39 1.73 13.53 -0.31
C ASP A 39 0.51 14.25 -0.95
N SER A 40 -0.68 13.67 -0.84
CA SER A 40 -1.93 14.24 -1.36
C SER A 40 -2.73 14.99 -0.27
N SER A 41 -3.84 15.61 -0.66
CA SER A 41 -4.76 16.33 0.24
C SER A 41 -5.78 15.41 0.93
N LEU A 42 -5.48 14.12 1.11
CA LEU A 42 -6.35 13.19 1.82
C LEU A 42 -6.26 13.42 3.32
N ASP A 43 -7.40 13.56 3.98
CA ASP A 43 -7.49 13.75 5.42
C ASP A 43 -7.25 12.42 6.17
N GLU A 44 -7.62 11.30 5.55
CA GLU A 44 -7.52 9.97 6.13
C GLU A 44 -7.07 8.94 5.07
N ILE A 45 -6.25 7.97 5.48
CA ILE A 45 -5.78 6.88 4.62
C ILE A 45 -6.03 5.53 5.29
N ILE A 46 -6.96 4.76 4.75
CA ILE A 46 -7.27 3.41 5.20
C ILE A 46 -6.52 2.42 4.32
N LEU A 47 -5.70 1.56 4.93
CA LEU A 47 -4.98 0.49 4.23
C LEU A 47 -5.60 -0.85 4.56
N VAL A 48 -6.23 -1.47 3.55
CA VAL A 48 -6.77 -2.83 3.67
C VAL A 48 -5.74 -3.81 3.11
N TYR A 49 -5.28 -4.74 3.94
CA TYR A 49 -4.26 -5.70 3.56
C TYR A 49 -4.56 -7.10 4.08
N ARG A 50 -4.08 -8.11 3.33
CA ARG A 50 -4.16 -9.52 3.74
C ARG A 50 -2.82 -10.04 4.26
N ARG A 51 -1.71 -9.63 3.65
CA ARG A 51 -0.35 -10.09 4.02
C ARG A 51 0.29 -9.15 5.04
N LYS A 52 0.89 -9.72 6.08
CA LYS A 52 1.56 -8.93 7.14
C LYS A 52 2.81 -8.20 6.63
N GLU A 53 3.45 -8.66 5.55
CA GLU A 53 4.58 -7.96 4.94
C GLU A 53 4.19 -6.57 4.43
N VAL A 54 2.95 -6.39 3.96
CA VAL A 54 2.42 -5.08 3.56
C VAL A 54 2.39 -4.11 4.75
N ARG A 55 2.07 -4.62 5.95
CA ARG A 55 2.08 -3.84 7.20
C ARG A 55 3.50 -3.50 7.67
N LYS A 56 4.46 -4.43 7.54
CA LYS A 56 5.84 -4.24 8.01
C LYS A 56 6.57 -3.07 7.31
N ASN A 57 6.14 -2.68 6.12
CA ASN A 57 6.64 -1.49 5.43
C ASN A 57 6.15 -0.16 6.07
N ARG A 58 5.44 -0.20 7.21
CA ARG A 58 5.03 0.99 7.98
C ARG A 58 5.79 1.09 9.30
N LYS A 59 6.58 2.16 9.46
CA LYS A 59 6.76 2.77 10.78
C LYS A 59 5.44 3.47 11.13
N LYS A 60 4.63 2.82 11.98
CA LYS A 60 3.53 3.39 12.78
C LYS A 60 2.43 4.15 12.01
N ILE A 61 1.33 3.47 11.71
CA ILE A 61 0.02 4.12 11.51
C ILE A 61 -0.97 3.30 12.35
N PHE A 62 -1.58 3.95 13.34
CA PHE A 62 -2.67 3.40 14.15
C PHE A 62 -4.02 3.81 13.55
N TYR A 63 -5.03 2.97 13.82
CA TYR A 63 -6.43 3.09 13.39
C TYR A 63 -7.05 4.43 13.80
#